data_AF-A0AAW2CU44-F1
#
_entry.id   AF-A0AAW2CU44-F1
#
_cell.length_a   1.000
_cell.length_b   1.000
_cell.length_c   1.000
_cell.angle_alpha   90.00
_cell.angle_beta   90.00
_cell.angle_gamma   90.00
#
_symmetry.space_group_name_H-M   'P 1'
#
loop_
_entity.id
_entity.type
_entity.pdbx_description
1 polymer ?
#
loop_
_entity_poly.entity_id
_entity_poly.type
_entity_poly.pdbx_seq_one_letter_code
_entity_poly.pdbx_strand_id
1 'polypeptide(L)'
;MDTFCVVEKSIQELKAKLFEEERERKSAVVALDSAKRQAKGQRVLLRSAEDQLASSKEQIIALTKKLEEVQKAKNLAEKAKEEAEKARDVAEQQGYDIGVAETEDALRAEVSGAGVEASSVLRKAKNIYYPPAIHATSLNGHSANTQPEVAELTKSSSDVVPLSSSSPQRVVEQPGSSEKESETNKEVVPDTTLPSAAPQDPIKDKEAPRMEIVLTSLPLPSKGDPKGSDQGSTEAAAQHSKAPPHGKIVLKKK
;
A
#
# COMPACT_ATOMS: atom_id res chain seq x y z
N MET A 1 28.35 2.24 87.20
CA MET A 1 27.21 1.44 86.71
C MET A 1 26.64 2.00 85.41
N ASP A 2 26.61 3.32 85.22
CA ASP A 2 25.94 3.93 84.06
C ASP A 2 26.55 3.61 82.68
N THR A 3 27.86 3.39 82.61
CA THR A 3 28.56 3.06 81.35
C THR A 3 28.11 1.72 80.76
N PHE A 4 27.78 0.73 81.59
CA PHE A 4 27.31 -0.58 81.12
C PHE A 4 25.91 -0.49 80.47
N CYS A 5 25.00 0.27 81.08
CA CYS A 5 23.64 0.46 80.55
C CYS A 5 23.65 1.18 79.19
N VAL A 6 24.57 2.11 78.98
CA VAL A 6 24.74 2.79 77.67
C VAL A 6 25.19 1.80 76.60
N VAL A 7 26.17 0.94 76.92
CA VAL A 7 26.67 -0.08 75.97
C VAL A 7 25.57 -1.08 75.61
N GLU A 8 24.81 -1.58 76.59
CA GLU A 8 23.74 -2.55 76.33
C GLU A 8 22.65 -2.00 75.38
N LYS A 9 22.22 -0.75 75.58
CA LYS A 9 21.28 -0.07 74.68
C LYS A 9 21.83 0.04 73.26
N SER A 10 23.11 0.42 73.11
CA SER A 10 23.75 0.52 71.79
C SER A 10 23.79 -0.83 71.06
N ILE A 11 24.02 -1.93 71.79
CA ILE A 11 24.03 -3.28 71.20
C ILE A 11 22.63 -3.66 70.70
N GLN A 12 21.57 -3.34 71.46
CA GLN A 12 20.19 -3.61 71.04
C GLN A 12 19.81 -2.79 69.80
N GLU A 13 20.21 -1.52 69.75
CA GLU A 13 19.99 -0.65 68.60
C GLU A 13 20.69 -1.17 67.33
N LEU A 14 21.96 -1.59 67.45
CA LEU A 14 22.72 -2.16 66.33
C LEU A 14 22.08 -3.46 65.80
N LYS A 15 21.54 -4.31 66.68
CA LYS A 15 20.82 -5.52 66.27
C LYS A 15 19.54 -5.20 65.51
N ALA A 16 18.78 -4.19 65.95
CA ALA A 16 17.57 -3.76 65.26
C ALA A 16 17.90 -3.21 63.86
N LYS A 17 18.95 -2.38 63.74
CA LYS A 17 19.43 -1.85 62.46
C LYS A 17 19.85 -2.96 61.50
N LEU A 18 20.58 -3.96 61.98
CA LEU A 18 21.02 -5.09 61.17
C LEU A 18 19.83 -5.90 60.62
N PHE A 19 18.81 -6.15 61.44
CA PHE A 19 17.63 -6.89 61.00
C PHE A 19 16.82 -6.11 59.96
N GLU A 20 16.71 -4.80 60.14
CA GLU A 20 16.04 -3.91 59.19
C GLU A 20 16.78 -3.89 57.84
N GLU A 21 18.10 -3.72 57.85
CA GLU A 21 18.92 -3.78 56.65
C GLU A 21 18.81 -5.14 55.93
N GLU A 22 18.75 -6.25 56.66
CA GLU A 22 18.57 -7.57 56.06
C GLU A 22 17.20 -7.71 55.38
N ARG A 23 16.15 -7.12 55.96
CA ARG A 23 14.80 -7.06 55.38
C ARG A 23 14.79 -6.22 54.11
N GLU A 24 15.40 -5.04 54.14
CA GLU A 24 15.54 -4.16 52.96
C GLU A 24 16.32 -4.87 51.85
N ARG A 25 17.42 -5.56 52.18
CA ARG A 25 18.19 -6.34 51.20
C ARG A 25 17.34 -7.43 50.55
N LYS A 26 16.54 -8.17 51.32
CA LYS A 26 15.63 -9.19 50.77
C LYS A 26 14.60 -8.57 49.84
N SER A 27 14.03 -7.42 50.22
CA SER A 27 13.10 -6.66 49.37
C SER A 27 13.76 -6.22 48.05
N ALA A 28 14.97 -5.64 48.13
CA ALA A 28 15.73 -5.20 46.96
C ALA A 28 16.06 -6.35 46.00
N VAL A 29 16.39 -7.54 46.51
CA VAL A 29 16.64 -8.74 45.69
C VAL A 29 15.39 -9.17 44.93
N VAL A 30 14.21 -9.14 45.56
CA VAL A 30 12.94 -9.45 44.90
C VAL A 30 12.60 -8.42 43.83
N ALA A 31 12.79 -7.13 44.14
CA ALA A 31 12.60 -6.04 43.17
C ALA A 31 13.51 -6.22 41.95
N LEU A 32 14.79 -6.52 42.16
CA LEU A 32 15.76 -6.77 41.08
C LEU A 32 15.37 -7.95 40.18
N ASP A 33 14.92 -9.07 40.77
CA ASP A 33 14.47 -10.23 39.99
C ASP A 33 13.23 -9.91 39.13
N SER A 34 12.29 -9.16 39.68
CA SER A 34 11.09 -8.72 38.94
C SER A 34 11.45 -7.81 37.75
N ALA A 35 12.34 -6.83 37.96
CA ALA A 35 12.83 -5.95 36.90
C ALA A 35 13.58 -6.74 35.82
N LYS A 36 14.40 -7.73 36.21
CA LYS A 36 15.09 -8.63 35.28
C LYS A 36 14.11 -9.44 34.42
N ARG A 37 13.03 -9.94 35.01
CA ARG A 37 11.96 -10.65 34.28
C ARG A 37 11.25 -9.73 33.28
N GLN A 38 10.93 -8.50 33.68
CA GLN A 38 10.33 -7.51 32.78
C GLN A 38 11.25 -7.17 31.60
N ALA A 39 12.53 -6.90 31.85
CA ALA A 39 13.51 -6.59 30.81
C ALA A 39 13.68 -7.75 29.80
N LYS A 40 13.62 -9.00 30.27
CA LYS A 40 13.60 -10.18 29.40
C LYS A 40 12.33 -10.24 28.55
N GLY A 41 11.16 -9.96 29.14
CA GLY A 41 9.89 -9.91 28.42
C GLY A 41 9.91 -8.86 27.30
N GLN A 42 10.36 -7.65 27.60
CA GLN A 42 10.50 -6.58 26.60
C GLN A 42 11.47 -6.95 25.48
N ARG A 43 12.58 -7.62 25.78
CA ARG A 43 13.54 -8.09 24.75
C ARG A 43 12.90 -9.09 23.78
N VAL A 44 12.06 -10.00 24.26
CA VAL A 44 11.36 -10.96 23.39
C VAL A 44 10.37 -10.25 22.48
N LEU A 45 9.62 -9.28 23.01
CA LEU A 45 8.70 -8.46 22.22
C LEU A 45 9.43 -7.65 21.14
N LEU A 46 10.58 -7.05 21.48
CA LEU A 46 11.37 -6.26 20.53
C LEU A 46 11.85 -7.12 19.36
N ARG A 47 12.39 -8.32 19.63
CA ARG A 47 12.81 -9.26 18.57
C ARG A 47 11.65 -9.66 17.67
N SER A 48 10.49 -9.97 18.26
CA SER A 48 9.30 -10.30 17.46
C SER A 48 8.85 -9.14 16.57
N ALA A 49 8.96 -7.90 17.03
CA ALA A 49 8.63 -6.73 16.22
C ALA A 49 9.66 -6.50 15.09
N GLU A 50 10.94 -6.75 15.37
CA GLU A 50 12.02 -6.71 14.37
C GLU A 50 11.78 -7.75 13.25
N ASP A 51 11.40 -8.98 13.60
CA ASP A 51 11.09 -10.03 12.63
C ASP A 51 9.88 -9.67 11.76
N GLN A 52 8.82 -9.10 12.37
CA GLN A 52 7.65 -8.62 11.62
C GLN A 52 8.01 -7.47 10.68
N LEU A 53 8.85 -6.54 11.13
CA LEU A 53 9.32 -5.43 10.31
C LEU A 53 10.16 -5.92 9.13
N ALA A 54 11.05 -6.90 9.35
CA ALA A 54 11.84 -7.51 8.28
C ALA A 54 10.94 -8.19 7.23
N SER A 55 9.97 -9.00 7.67
CA SER A 55 9.01 -9.64 6.76
C SER A 55 8.19 -8.62 5.96
N SER A 56 7.72 -7.56 6.62
CA SER A 56 6.97 -6.49 5.94
C SER A 56 7.82 -5.78 4.87
N LYS A 57 9.09 -5.49 5.16
CA LYS A 57 10.02 -4.90 4.18
C LYS A 57 10.20 -5.79 2.95
N GLU A 58 10.37 -7.09 3.14
CA GLU A 58 10.46 -8.04 2.02
C GLU A 58 9.20 -8.06 1.16
N GLN A 59 8.01 -8.03 1.79
CA GLN A 59 6.74 -7.96 1.08
C GLN A 59 6.61 -6.67 0.25
N ILE A 60 7.00 -5.53 0.81
CA ILE A 60 6.99 -4.24 0.10
C ILE A 60 7.89 -4.29 -1.13
N ILE A 61 9.10 -4.85 -1.01
CA ILE A 61 10.04 -5.02 -2.13
C ILE A 61 9.41 -5.91 -3.21
N ALA A 62 8.84 -7.05 -2.82
CA ALA A 62 8.20 -7.98 -3.74
C ALA A 62 7.01 -7.35 -4.48
N LEU A 63 6.16 -6.58 -3.79
CA LEU A 63 5.03 -5.88 -4.38
C LEU A 63 5.48 -4.76 -5.32
N THR A 64 6.49 -3.98 -4.93
CA THR A 64 7.07 -2.92 -5.76
C THR A 64 7.56 -3.48 -7.10
N LYS A 65 8.25 -4.63 -7.07
CA LYS A 65 8.69 -5.32 -8.29
C LYS A 65 7.51 -5.75 -9.18
N LYS A 66 6.45 -6.33 -8.60
CA LYS A 66 5.26 -6.72 -9.37
C LYS A 66 4.55 -5.53 -10.01
N LEU A 67 4.49 -4.39 -9.33
CA LEU A 67 3.92 -3.16 -9.89
C LEU A 67 4.73 -2.64 -11.08
N GLU A 68 6.05 -2.73 -11.02
CA GLU A 68 6.93 -2.37 -12.15
C GLU A 68 6.68 -3.29 -13.37
N GLU A 69 6.53 -4.60 -13.15
CA GLU A 69 6.21 -5.56 -14.21
C GLU A 69 4.84 -5.29 -14.85
N VAL A 70 3.82 -5.02 -14.03
CA VAL A 70 2.47 -4.66 -14.51
C VAL A 70 2.51 -3.35 -15.31
N GLN A 71 3.29 -2.36 -14.88
CA GLN A 71 3.44 -1.11 -15.61
C GLN A 71 4.09 -1.31 -16.98
N LYS A 72 5.11 -2.17 -17.06
CA LYS A 72 5.74 -2.54 -18.34
C LYS A 72 4.74 -3.26 -19.27
N ALA A 73 3.97 -4.21 -18.73
CA ALA A 73 2.95 -4.92 -19.50
C ALA A 73 1.85 -3.97 -20.01
N LYS A 74 1.44 -2.99 -19.20
CA LYS A 74 0.47 -1.96 -19.61
C LYS A 74 0.99 -1.14 -20.79
N ASN A 75 2.23 -0.66 -20.74
CA ASN A 75 2.82 0.11 -21.83
C ASN A 75 2.92 -0.71 -23.14
N LEU A 76 3.21 -2.01 -23.04
CA LEU A 76 3.23 -2.90 -24.20
C LEU A 76 1.83 -3.14 -24.78
N ALA A 77 0.83 -3.33 -23.92
CA ALA A 77 -0.57 -3.49 -24.34
C ALA A 77 -1.11 -2.23 -25.02
N GLU A 78 -0.75 -1.05 -24.51
CA GLU A 78 -1.09 0.24 -25.11
C GLU A 78 -0.51 0.37 -26.53
N LYS A 79 0.78 0.07 -26.70
CA LYS A 79 1.43 0.07 -28.01
C LYS A 79 0.78 -0.92 -28.99
N ALA A 80 0.46 -2.13 -28.54
CA ALA A 80 -0.20 -3.13 -29.38
C ALA A 80 -1.61 -2.68 -29.80
N LYS A 81 -2.33 -1.97 -28.93
CA LYS A 81 -3.65 -1.40 -29.25
C LYS A 81 -3.55 -0.32 -30.33
N GLU A 82 -2.58 0.58 -30.23
CA GLU A 82 -2.35 1.61 -31.26
C GLU A 82 -2.01 1.00 -32.63
N GLU A 83 -1.24 -0.08 -32.66
CA GLU A 83 -0.91 -0.78 -33.91
C GLU A 83 -2.12 -1.50 -34.51
N ALA A 84 -2.92 -2.15 -33.67
CA ALA A 84 -4.16 -2.80 -34.09
C ALA A 84 -5.20 -1.79 -34.62
N GLU A 85 -5.27 -0.61 -34.01
CA GLU A 85 -6.14 0.49 -34.45
C GLU A 85 -5.73 0.99 -35.84
N LYS A 86 -4.43 1.24 -36.06
CA LYS A 86 -3.92 1.61 -37.39
C LYS A 86 -4.19 0.56 -38.45
N ALA A 87 -4.02 -0.72 -38.13
CA ALA A 87 -4.30 -1.82 -39.06
C ALA A 87 -5.78 -1.90 -39.41
N ARG A 88 -6.67 -1.61 -38.44
CA ARG A 88 -8.11 -1.54 -38.68
C ARG A 88 -8.46 -0.39 -39.60
N ASP A 89 -7.92 0.81 -39.40
CA ASP A 89 -8.19 1.97 -40.26
C ASP A 89 -7.75 1.70 -41.71
N VAL A 90 -6.60 1.04 -41.90
CA VAL A 90 -6.13 0.64 -43.24
C VAL A 90 -7.07 -0.38 -43.87
N ALA A 91 -7.53 -1.38 -43.12
CA ALA A 91 -8.46 -2.38 -43.62
C ALA A 91 -9.84 -1.79 -43.95
N GLU A 92 -10.31 -0.83 -43.15
CA GLU A 92 -11.57 -0.12 -43.36
C GLU A 92 -11.51 0.73 -44.64
N GLN A 93 -10.41 1.46 -44.85
CA GLN A 93 -10.18 2.22 -46.08
C GLN A 93 -10.13 1.29 -47.31
N GLN A 94 -9.39 0.17 -47.25
CA GLN A 94 -9.35 -0.79 -48.35
C GLN A 94 -10.72 -1.39 -48.65
N GLY A 95 -11.51 -1.69 -47.62
CA GLY A 95 -12.88 -2.16 -47.79
C GLY A 95 -13.78 -1.13 -48.48
N TYR A 96 -13.64 0.16 -48.13
CA TYR A 96 -14.35 1.25 -48.81
C TYR A 96 -13.96 1.34 -50.29
N ASP A 97 -12.66 1.32 -50.59
CA ASP A 97 -12.16 1.42 -51.97
C ASP A 97 -12.64 0.25 -52.85
N ILE A 98 -12.67 -0.98 -52.31
CA ILE A 98 -13.22 -2.16 -52.99
C ILE A 98 -14.72 -1.98 -53.26
N GLY A 99 -15.49 -1.53 -52.25
CA GLY A 99 -16.93 -1.31 -52.42
C GLY A 99 -17.26 -0.23 -53.45
N VAL A 100 -16.44 0.83 -53.53
CA VAL A 100 -16.57 1.85 -54.58
C VAL A 100 -16.29 1.26 -55.96
N ALA A 101 -15.22 0.48 -56.12
CA ALA A 101 -14.90 -0.16 -57.40
C ALA A 101 -16.00 -1.13 -57.86
N GLU A 102 -16.52 -1.98 -56.95
CA GLU A 102 -17.60 -2.93 -57.26
C GLU A 102 -18.90 -2.24 -57.69
N THR A 103 -19.28 -1.15 -57.01
CA THR A 103 -20.49 -0.38 -57.36
C THR A 103 -20.33 0.38 -58.68
N GLU A 104 -19.15 0.91 -58.97
CA GLU A 104 -18.85 1.54 -60.26
C GLU A 104 -18.92 0.53 -61.41
N ASP A 105 -18.32 -0.66 -61.23
CA ASP A 105 -18.36 -1.73 -62.23
C ASP A 105 -19.78 -2.25 -62.47
N ALA A 106 -20.58 -2.40 -61.41
CA ALA A 106 -21.99 -2.79 -61.52
C ALA A 106 -22.82 -1.76 -62.31
N LEU A 107 -22.66 -0.48 -62.01
CA LEU A 107 -23.30 0.63 -62.74
C LEU A 107 -22.89 0.64 -64.22
N ARG A 108 -21.60 0.46 -64.51
CA ARG A 108 -21.06 0.42 -65.88
C ARG A 108 -21.65 -0.74 -66.69
N ALA A 109 -21.79 -1.91 -66.07
CA ALA A 109 -22.42 -3.08 -66.69
C ALA A 109 -23.92 -2.83 -66.97
N GLU A 110 -24.66 -2.24 -66.03
CA GLU A 110 -26.09 -1.94 -66.17
C GLU A 110 -26.36 -0.93 -67.30
N VAL A 111 -25.59 0.17 -67.35
CA VAL A 111 -25.70 1.18 -68.40
C VAL A 111 -25.44 0.59 -69.79
N SER A 112 -24.54 -0.38 -69.90
CA SER A 112 -24.22 -1.06 -71.16
C SER A 112 -25.27 -2.09 -71.57
N GLY A 113 -25.95 -2.74 -70.61
CA GLY A 113 -26.94 -3.80 -70.85
C GLY A 113 -28.36 -3.30 -71.13
N ALA A 114 -28.73 -2.10 -70.65
CA ALA A 114 -30.11 -1.63 -70.69
C ALA A 114 -30.63 -1.19 -72.07
N GLY A 115 -29.83 -1.24 -73.14
CA GLY A 115 -30.30 -0.93 -74.50
C GLY A 115 -31.07 0.39 -74.57
N VAL A 116 -30.64 1.39 -73.81
CA VAL A 116 -31.24 2.73 -73.84
C VAL A 116 -30.85 3.33 -75.18
N GLU A 117 -31.59 3.00 -76.24
CA GLU A 117 -31.65 3.83 -77.42
C GLU A 117 -31.99 5.23 -76.93
N ALA A 118 -31.08 6.16 -77.21
CA ALA A 118 -31.17 7.54 -76.81
C ALA A 118 -32.41 8.21 -77.44
N SER A 119 -33.60 7.98 -76.88
CA SER A 119 -34.78 8.81 -77.10
C SER A 119 -34.60 10.09 -76.31
N SER A 120 -33.64 10.91 -76.77
CA SER A 120 -33.43 12.28 -76.33
C SER A 120 -34.50 13.20 -76.91
N VAL A 121 -35.77 12.90 -76.65
CA VAL A 121 -36.89 13.83 -76.86
C VAL A 121 -37.34 14.37 -75.51
N LEU A 122 -36.39 14.83 -74.69
CA LEU A 122 -36.73 15.63 -73.52
C LEU A 122 -36.99 17.05 -73.97
N ARG A 123 -38.29 17.34 -74.10
CA ARG A 123 -38.86 18.65 -74.39
C ARG A 123 -38.23 19.70 -73.48
N LYS A 124 -37.91 20.86 -74.06
CA LYS A 124 -37.56 22.10 -73.34
C LYS A 124 -38.64 22.39 -72.29
N ALA A 125 -38.45 21.90 -71.07
CA ALA A 125 -39.27 22.30 -69.94
C ALA A 125 -38.87 23.73 -69.61
N LYS A 126 -39.85 24.61 -69.76
CA LYS A 126 -39.80 26.04 -69.48
C LYS A 126 -39.23 26.25 -68.07
N ASN A 127 -38.24 27.13 -67.98
CA ASN A 127 -37.66 27.73 -66.79
C ASN A 127 -38.75 27.96 -65.70
N ILE A 128 -38.90 27.00 -64.78
CA ILE A 128 -39.72 27.19 -63.58
C ILE A 128 -38.87 28.04 -62.65
N TYR A 129 -39.20 29.32 -62.67
CA TYR A 129 -38.79 30.33 -61.71
C TYR A 129 -38.86 29.77 -60.28
N TYR A 130 -37.70 29.51 -59.68
CA TYR A 130 -37.59 29.26 -58.26
C TYR A 130 -37.69 30.62 -57.54
N PRO A 131 -38.70 30.85 -56.68
CA PRO A 131 -38.78 32.08 -55.92
C PRO A 131 -37.57 32.20 -54.98
N PRO A 132 -36.86 33.35 -54.99
CA PRO A 132 -35.79 33.66 -54.05
C PRO A 132 -36.32 33.90 -52.62
N ALA A 133 -36.57 32.83 -51.88
CA ALA A 133 -36.72 32.81 -50.42
C ALA A 133 -36.70 31.32 -50.05
N ILE A 134 -35.65 30.78 -49.42
CA ILE A 134 -35.33 30.96 -48.00
C ILE A 134 -33.81 30.97 -47.85
N HIS A 135 -33.26 32.13 -47.50
CA HIS A 135 -31.88 32.26 -47.04
C HIS A 135 -31.74 31.67 -45.63
N ALA A 136 -30.63 30.96 -45.42
CA ALA A 136 -29.92 30.77 -44.17
C ALA A 136 -30.68 30.17 -42.97
N THR A 137 -30.55 28.87 -42.78
CA THR A 137 -30.31 28.35 -41.42
C THR A 137 -28.84 28.01 -41.34
N SER A 138 -28.06 28.94 -40.80
CA SER A 138 -26.74 28.68 -40.27
C SER A 138 -26.87 27.53 -39.27
N LEU A 139 -26.47 26.32 -39.66
CA LEU A 139 -26.23 25.24 -38.71
C LEU A 139 -24.91 25.57 -38.01
N ASN A 140 -25.01 26.55 -37.13
CA ASN A 140 -23.92 27.00 -36.27
C ASN A 140 -23.73 25.94 -35.18
N GLY A 141 -22.56 25.32 -35.18
CA GLY A 141 -21.88 24.78 -34.01
C GLY A 141 -22.68 23.87 -33.07
N HIS A 142 -22.52 22.57 -33.24
CA HIS A 142 -22.47 21.67 -32.08
C HIS A 142 -21.06 21.09 -31.96
N SER A 143 -20.13 21.93 -31.49
CA SER A 143 -18.99 21.42 -30.73
C SER A 143 -19.48 21.10 -29.32
N ALA A 144 -20.12 19.95 -29.15
CA ALA A 144 -20.16 19.32 -27.84
C ALA A 144 -18.76 18.71 -27.64
N ASN A 145 -17.87 19.54 -27.13
CA ASN A 145 -16.70 19.11 -26.39
C ASN A 145 -17.23 18.31 -25.19
N THR A 146 -17.39 17.00 -25.36
CA THR A 146 -17.54 16.07 -24.25
C THR A 146 -16.18 15.94 -23.59
N GLN A 147 -15.84 16.92 -22.77
CA GLN A 147 -14.87 16.74 -21.71
C GLN A 147 -15.55 15.87 -20.63
N PRO A 148 -14.97 14.75 -20.18
CA PRO A 148 -15.48 14.06 -19.02
C PRO A 148 -15.37 14.98 -17.81
N GLU A 149 -16.53 15.35 -17.28
CA GLU A 149 -16.72 16.07 -16.03
C GLU A 149 -16.12 15.24 -14.89
N VAL A 150 -14.96 15.71 -14.44
CA VAL A 150 -14.45 15.47 -13.10
C VAL A 150 -15.43 16.16 -12.14
N ALA A 151 -16.34 15.40 -11.54
CA ALA A 151 -17.09 15.85 -10.39
C ALA A 151 -16.14 15.93 -9.18
N GLU A 152 -15.46 17.06 -9.06
CA GLU A 152 -14.79 17.49 -7.84
C GLU A 152 -15.75 18.41 -7.07
N LEU A 153 -16.55 17.82 -6.19
CA LEU A 153 -17.27 18.56 -5.15
C LEU A 153 -16.30 18.84 -4.00
N THR A 154 -15.67 20.01 -4.04
CA THR A 154 -14.94 20.56 -2.89
C THR A 154 -15.90 21.36 -1.99
N LYS A 155 -15.99 20.93 -0.73
CA LYS A 155 -16.23 21.67 0.54
C LYS A 155 -16.88 20.65 1.50
N SER A 156 -16.34 20.33 2.67
CA SER A 156 -15.42 21.05 3.54
C SER A 156 -15.08 20.15 4.73
N SER A 157 -13.80 20.01 5.06
CA SER A 157 -13.24 20.05 6.43
C SER A 157 -11.83 19.44 6.38
N SER A 158 -10.83 20.29 6.18
CA SER A 158 -9.44 19.90 6.41
C SER A 158 -9.20 19.95 7.92
N ASP A 159 -9.23 18.79 8.56
CA ASP A 159 -8.51 18.63 9.81
C ASP A 159 -7.01 18.59 9.51
N VAL A 160 -6.33 19.57 10.10
CA VAL A 160 -4.90 19.81 10.00
C VAL A 160 -4.16 18.65 10.68
N VAL A 161 -3.63 17.73 9.89
CA VAL A 161 -2.59 16.80 10.35
C VAL A 161 -1.24 17.35 9.86
N PRO A 162 -0.30 17.70 10.76
CA PRO A 162 1.01 18.14 10.34
C PRO A 162 1.79 16.92 9.81
N LEU A 163 1.93 16.81 8.48
CA LEU A 163 2.97 15.99 7.89
C LEU A 163 4.31 16.62 8.27
N SER A 164 4.94 16.01 9.28
CA SER A 164 6.34 16.25 9.62
C SER A 164 7.21 15.82 8.43
N SER A 165 7.64 16.82 7.66
CA SER A 165 8.62 16.69 6.60
C SER A 165 9.98 16.35 7.21
N SER A 166 10.30 15.05 7.31
CA SER A 166 11.68 14.60 7.52
C SER A 166 12.34 14.45 6.15
N SER A 167 13.12 15.44 5.77
CA SER A 167 13.97 15.40 4.58
C SER A 167 14.99 14.26 4.67
N PRO A 168 15.25 13.49 3.60
CA PRO A 168 16.44 12.66 3.53
C PRO A 168 17.64 13.57 3.22
N GLN A 169 18.54 13.68 4.18
CA GLN A 169 19.80 14.38 4.03
C GLN A 169 20.63 13.65 2.95
N ARG A 170 20.96 14.36 1.86
CA ARG A 170 21.93 13.91 0.86
C ARG A 170 23.25 13.59 1.56
N VAL A 171 23.60 12.31 1.63
CA VAL A 171 24.96 11.87 1.88
C VAL A 171 25.75 12.17 0.61
N VAL A 172 26.51 13.26 0.66
CA VAL A 172 27.57 13.55 -0.29
C VAL A 172 28.68 12.53 -0.05
N GLU A 173 28.97 11.73 -1.07
CA GLU A 173 30.23 11.02 -1.20
C GLU A 173 31.38 12.03 -1.16
N GLN A 174 32.34 11.79 -0.27
CA GLN A 174 33.70 12.31 -0.45
C GLN A 174 34.70 11.13 -0.38
N PRO A 175 35.76 11.16 -1.21
CA PRO A 175 36.69 10.06 -1.37
C PRO A 175 37.76 10.10 -0.27
N GLY A 176 38.31 8.92 0.02
CA GLY A 176 39.16 8.68 1.18
C GLY A 176 40.50 9.38 1.23
N SER A 177 41.10 9.36 2.43
CA SER A 177 42.54 9.42 2.62
C SER A 177 42.94 8.86 4.00
N SER A 178 43.77 7.83 3.96
CA SER A 178 44.94 7.55 4.81
C SER A 178 44.80 7.49 6.34
N GLU A 179 45.08 6.29 6.85
CA GLU A 179 45.99 5.98 7.96
C GLU A 179 46.49 7.16 8.82
N LYS A 180 46.15 7.15 10.11
CA LYS A 180 47.17 7.26 11.16
C LYS A 180 46.65 6.80 12.52
N GLU A 181 47.39 5.86 13.10
CA GLU A 181 47.33 5.46 14.50
C GLU A 181 47.55 6.67 15.42
N SER A 182 46.81 6.74 16.52
CA SER A 182 47.40 7.07 17.82
C SER A 182 46.42 6.75 18.95
N GLU A 183 46.83 5.78 19.77
CA GLU A 183 46.49 5.67 21.17
C GLU A 183 46.52 7.03 21.87
N THR A 184 45.55 7.29 22.76
CA THR A 184 45.85 7.73 24.12
C THR A 184 44.59 7.68 25.00
N ASN A 185 44.73 6.96 26.10
CA ASN A 185 43.84 6.96 27.25
C ASN A 185 43.54 8.38 27.74
N LYS A 186 42.29 8.59 28.21
CA LYS A 186 42.03 9.27 29.50
C LYS A 186 40.58 9.09 29.95
N GLU A 187 40.44 8.17 30.89
CA GLU A 187 39.58 8.22 32.06
C GLU A 187 39.27 9.67 32.49
N VAL A 188 37.99 10.06 32.42
CA VAL A 188 37.46 11.26 33.05
C VAL A 188 36.18 10.85 33.76
N VAL A 189 36.31 10.73 35.08
CA VAL A 189 35.24 10.69 36.07
C VAL A 189 34.63 12.10 36.18
N PRO A 190 33.30 12.24 36.24
CA PRO A 190 32.70 13.37 36.95
C PRO A 190 32.08 12.85 38.24
N ASP A 191 32.84 13.07 39.32
CA ASP A 191 32.33 13.22 40.67
C ASP A 191 31.62 14.58 40.72
N THR A 192 30.33 14.59 41.05
CA THR A 192 29.60 15.83 41.36
C THR A 192 28.56 15.56 42.44
N THR A 193 29.08 15.64 43.66
CA THR A 193 28.48 16.17 44.90
C THR A 193 27.20 17.03 44.75
N LEU A 194 26.07 16.48 45.29
CA LEU A 194 24.91 17.09 46.04
C LEU A 194 24.02 18.19 45.38
N PRO A 195 22.75 18.41 45.83
CA PRO A 195 22.08 17.92 47.05
C PRO A 195 20.71 17.22 46.89
N SER A 196 20.31 16.58 47.99
CA SER A 196 18.98 16.09 48.34
C SER A 196 17.87 17.11 48.04
N ALA A 197 16.88 16.70 47.24
CA ALA A 197 15.62 17.41 47.05
C ALA A 197 14.50 16.64 47.76
N ALA A 198 13.76 17.35 48.61
CA ALA A 198 12.61 16.85 49.34
C ALA A 198 11.48 16.34 48.40
N PRO A 199 10.59 15.46 48.88
CA PRO A 199 9.44 15.02 48.11
C PRO A 199 8.40 16.14 48.02
N GLN A 200 8.10 16.61 46.80
CA GLN A 200 6.87 17.36 46.52
C GLN A 200 5.83 16.41 45.92
N ASP A 201 4.79 16.12 46.70
CA ASP A 201 3.44 15.77 46.22
C ASP A 201 2.75 17.02 45.63
N PRO A 202 1.57 16.90 44.98
CA PRO A 202 1.25 16.10 43.81
C PRO A 202 0.86 17.04 42.66
N ILE A 203 1.43 16.83 41.47
CA ILE A 203 1.02 17.58 40.28
C ILE A 203 -0.38 17.12 39.87
N LYS A 204 -1.29 18.08 39.99
CA LYS A 204 -2.68 18.09 39.55
C LYS A 204 -2.88 17.32 38.25
N ASP A 205 -3.82 16.38 38.30
CA ASP A 205 -4.44 15.72 37.16
C ASP A 205 -4.82 16.73 36.08
N LYS A 206 -3.98 16.85 35.06
CA LYS A 206 -4.46 17.24 33.73
C LYS A 206 -4.79 15.95 33.01
N GLU A 207 -6.04 15.54 33.21
CA GLU A 207 -6.73 14.52 32.45
C GLU A 207 -6.58 14.84 30.95
N ALA A 208 -5.59 14.20 30.33
CA ALA A 208 -5.52 14.15 28.88
C ALA A 208 -6.75 13.37 28.40
N PRO A 209 -7.44 13.81 27.33
CA PRO A 209 -8.61 13.11 26.83
C PRO A 209 -8.22 11.68 26.48
N ARG A 210 -8.71 10.73 27.29
CA ARG A 210 -8.64 9.31 27.01
C ARG A 210 -9.49 9.09 25.76
N MET A 211 -8.85 9.05 24.60
CA MET A 211 -9.52 8.57 23.40
C MET A 211 -9.71 7.07 23.59
N GLU A 212 -10.88 6.69 24.10
CA GLU A 212 -11.36 5.32 24.05
C GLU A 212 -11.46 4.94 22.58
N ILE A 213 -10.48 4.17 22.12
CA ILE A 213 -10.54 3.49 20.84
C ILE A 213 -11.56 2.37 21.03
N VAL A 214 -12.84 2.70 20.82
CA VAL A 214 -13.92 1.72 20.74
C VAL A 214 -13.66 0.92 19.48
N LEU A 215 -12.94 -0.19 19.63
CA LEU A 215 -12.84 -1.24 18.61
C LEU A 215 -14.24 -1.85 18.46
N THR A 216 -15.10 -1.20 17.67
CA THR A 216 -16.30 -1.82 17.16
C THR A 216 -15.85 -3.03 16.35
N SER A 217 -15.99 -4.21 16.95
CA SER A 217 -15.72 -5.48 16.30
C SER A 217 -16.61 -5.57 15.07
N LEU A 218 -16.05 -5.29 13.90
CA LEU A 218 -16.69 -5.58 12.63
C LEU A 218 -16.97 -7.10 12.61
N PRO A 219 -18.22 -7.53 12.40
CA PRO A 219 -18.55 -8.94 12.32
C PRO A 219 -17.77 -9.54 11.15
N LEU A 220 -16.86 -10.44 11.47
CA LEU A 220 -16.17 -11.26 10.47
C LEU A 220 -17.23 -12.00 9.67
N PRO A 221 -17.15 -12.03 8.33
CA PRO A 221 -18.04 -12.86 7.53
C PRO A 221 -17.85 -14.31 7.99
N SER A 222 -18.89 -14.90 8.55
CA SER A 222 -18.92 -16.32 8.85
C SER A 222 -18.61 -17.05 7.56
N LYS A 223 -17.55 -17.86 7.55
CA LYS A 223 -17.27 -18.82 6.49
C LYS A 223 -18.55 -19.62 6.26
N GLY A 224 -19.26 -19.28 5.20
CA GLY A 224 -20.33 -20.11 4.67
C GLY A 224 -19.69 -21.39 4.21
N ASP A 225 -20.12 -22.50 4.80
CA ASP A 225 -19.83 -23.83 4.30
C ASP A 225 -20.27 -23.92 2.83
N PRO A 226 -19.38 -24.24 1.88
CA PRO A 226 -19.79 -24.50 0.52
C PRO A 226 -20.44 -25.90 0.47
N LYS A 227 -21.75 -25.94 0.67
CA LYS A 227 -22.55 -27.16 0.50
C LYS A 227 -23.80 -26.87 -0.33
N GLY A 228 -23.88 -27.55 -1.48
CA GLY A 228 -25.00 -27.54 -2.44
C GLY A 228 -24.52 -27.05 -3.80
N SER A 229 -23.97 -27.90 -4.67
CA SER A 229 -24.66 -28.79 -5.63
C SER A 229 -25.62 -28.04 -6.55
N ASP A 230 -25.21 -27.88 -7.81
CA ASP A 230 -25.91 -28.37 -9.02
C ASP A 230 -25.00 -28.07 -10.23
N GLN A 231 -24.39 -29.09 -10.82
CA GLN A 231 -24.92 -29.90 -11.93
C GLN A 231 -24.89 -29.11 -13.26
N GLY A 232 -23.76 -29.23 -13.97
CA GLY A 232 -23.58 -28.72 -15.32
C GLY A 232 -22.36 -29.38 -15.97
N SER A 233 -22.65 -30.36 -16.82
CA SER A 233 -21.74 -31.26 -17.54
C SER A 233 -20.60 -30.55 -18.30
N THR A 234 -19.39 -31.11 -18.25
CA THR A 234 -18.62 -31.44 -19.46
C THR A 234 -17.45 -32.36 -19.15
N GLU A 235 -17.42 -33.42 -19.94
CA GLU A 235 -16.56 -34.57 -19.94
C GLU A 235 -15.21 -34.24 -20.59
N ALA A 236 -14.10 -34.51 -19.90
CA ALA A 236 -12.80 -34.80 -20.53
C ALA A 236 -11.90 -35.54 -19.54
N ALA A 237 -11.63 -36.80 -19.88
CA ALA A 237 -10.74 -37.70 -19.18
C ALA A 237 -9.27 -37.22 -19.21
N ALA A 238 -8.55 -37.35 -18.10
CA ALA A 238 -7.20 -37.94 -18.06
C ALA A 238 -6.60 -37.99 -16.63
N GLN A 239 -6.33 -39.23 -16.21
CA GLN A 239 -5.11 -39.68 -15.50
C GLN A 239 -4.80 -39.17 -14.08
N HIS A 240 -5.20 -40.02 -13.13
CA HIS A 240 -4.41 -40.53 -12.00
C HIS A 240 -2.97 -40.01 -11.83
N SER A 241 -2.69 -39.42 -10.67
CA SER A 241 -1.47 -39.74 -9.91
C SER A 241 -1.79 -39.84 -8.42
N LYS A 242 -1.53 -41.05 -7.91
CA LYS A 242 -1.80 -41.52 -6.56
C LYS A 242 -0.65 -41.05 -5.66
N ALA A 243 -0.90 -40.10 -4.76
CA ALA A 243 0.09 -39.67 -3.78
C ALA A 243 0.33 -40.78 -2.73
N PRO A 244 1.59 -41.05 -2.35
CA PRO A 244 1.92 -42.11 -1.39
C PRO A 244 1.67 -41.68 0.07
N PRO A 245 1.34 -42.62 0.97
CA PRO A 245 1.09 -42.32 2.38
C PRO A 245 2.38 -41.95 3.12
N HIS A 246 2.29 -40.89 3.93
CA HIS A 246 3.36 -40.42 4.80
C HIS A 246 3.81 -41.49 5.80
N GLY A 247 5.01 -42.02 5.61
CA GLY A 247 5.71 -42.87 6.58
C GLY A 247 6.20 -42.04 7.77
N LYS A 248 5.84 -42.46 8.99
CA LYS A 248 6.36 -41.91 10.25
C LYS A 248 7.79 -42.42 10.47
N ILE A 249 8.78 -41.53 10.48
CA ILE A 249 10.16 -41.84 10.84
C ILE A 249 10.31 -41.62 12.35
N VAL A 250 10.58 -42.69 13.10
CA VAL A 250 10.92 -42.64 14.52
C VAL A 250 12.43 -42.78 14.65
N LEU A 251 13.13 -41.68 14.96
CA LEU A 251 14.55 -41.73 15.32
C LEU A 251 14.70 -42.13 16.79
N LYS A 252 15.27 -43.30 17.02
CA LYS A 252 15.70 -43.78 18.34
C LYS A 252 17.18 -43.45 18.51
N LYS A 253 17.51 -42.53 19.41
CA LYS A 253 18.90 -42.25 19.82
C LYS A 253 19.44 -43.44 20.64
N LYS A 254 20.65 -43.88 20.32
CA LYS A 254 21.47 -44.75 21.18
C LYS A 254 22.19 -43.90 22.21
#